data_AF-A0A914DQD3-F1
#
_entry.id   AF-A0A914DQD3-F1
#
_cell.length_a   1.000
_cell.length_b   1.000
_cell.length_c   1.000
_cell.angle_alpha   90.00
_cell.angle_beta   90.00
_cell.angle_gamma   90.00
#
_symmetry.space_group_name_H-M   'P 1'
#
loop_
_entity.id
_entity.type
_entity.pdbx_description
1 polymer ?
#
loop_
_entity_poly.entity_id
_entity_poly.type
_entity_poly.pdbx_seq_one_letter_code
_entity_poly.pdbx_strand_id
1 'polypeptide(L)' 'MTSLASCCFGEQDPQTKTIDKKLRKEKQNLRRQVKILLLGSGESGKSTFIKQMVIIHGPGEFTADEVRSYRAQIYQ' A
#
# COMPACT_ATOMS: atom_id res chain seq x y z
N MET A 1 4.05 0.42 56.03
CA MET A 1 4.40 -0.45 54.89
C MET A 1 3.29 -0.35 53.85
N THR A 2 3.28 0.69 53.05
CA THR A 2 2.32 0.88 51.94
C THR A 2 3.12 0.85 50.64
N SER A 3 3.21 -0.36 50.09
CA SER A 3 3.56 -0.61 48.69
C SER A 3 2.33 -0.33 47.82
N LEU A 4 2.55 0.01 46.55
CA LEU A 4 1.57 0.30 45.47
C LEU A 4 1.19 1.77 45.27
N ALA A 5 2.16 2.58 44.86
CA ALA A 5 1.89 3.76 44.04
C ALA A 5 3.02 3.95 43.01
N SER A 6 3.09 3.08 42.00
CA SER A 6 4.02 3.22 40.87
C SER A 6 3.34 3.08 39.51
N CYS A 7 2.14 3.65 39.38
CA CYS A 7 1.50 3.90 38.09
C CYS A 7 1.10 5.37 38.06
N CYS A 8 2.02 6.28 37.67
CA CYS A 8 1.72 7.64 37.17
C CYS A 8 2.98 8.50 36.90
N PHE A 9 4.09 7.94 36.40
CA PHE A 9 5.14 8.76 35.79
C PHE A 9 5.13 8.52 34.27
N GLY A 10 4.68 9.55 33.56
CA GLY A 10 4.38 9.55 32.13
C GLY A 10 5.60 9.51 31.22
N GLU A 11 6.47 8.53 31.38
CA GLU A 11 7.45 8.19 30.35
C GLU A 11 6.81 7.21 29.38
N GLN A 12 6.20 7.74 28.31
CA GLN A 12 5.85 6.91 27.16
C GLN A 12 7.13 6.28 26.61
N ASP A 13 7.14 4.94 26.56
CA ASP A 13 8.22 4.13 25.97
C ASP A 13 8.64 4.74 24.60
N PRO A 14 9.93 5.01 24.37
CA PRO A 14 10.42 5.51 23.08
C PRO A 14 9.98 4.65 21.89
N GLN A 15 9.75 3.35 22.09
CA GLN A 15 9.19 2.47 21.06
C GLN A 15 7.74 2.85 20.72
N THR A 16 6.88 3.04 21.74
CA THR A 16 5.49 3.49 21.55
C THR A 16 5.43 4.83 20.82
N LYS A 17 6.25 5.81 21.21
CA LYS A 17 6.34 7.11 20.50
C LYS A 17 6.71 6.95 19.03
N THR A 18 7.61 6.02 18.73
CA THR A 18 8.05 5.75 17.35
C THR A 18 6.93 5.10 16.53
N ILE A 19 6.19 4.16 17.13
CA ILE A 19 5.03 3.51 16.49
C ILE A 19 3.95 4.55 16.20
N ASP A 20 3.60 5.40 17.17
CA ASP A 20 2.60 6.45 16.99
C ASP A 20 2.97 7.42 15.87
N LYS A 21 4.25 7.77 15.75
CA LYS A 21 4.75 8.61 14.65
C LYS A 21 4.59 7.92 13.29
N LYS A 22 4.87 6.61 13.20
CA LYS A 22 4.67 5.83 11.97
C LYS A 22 3.18 5.77 11.60
N LEU A 23 2.31 5.45 12.56
CA LEU A 23 0.85 5.38 12.35
C LEU A 23 0.28 6.72 11.88
N ARG A 24 0.71 7.84 12.47
CA ARG A 24 0.29 9.18 12.02
C ARG A 24 0.73 9.49 10.58
N LYS A 25 1.96 9.10 10.22
CA LYS A 25 2.48 9.27 8.85
C LYS A 25 1.69 8.41 7.85
N GLU A 26 1.42 7.16 8.17
CA GLU A 26 0.64 6.26 7.33
C GLU A 26 -0.81 6.74 7.16
N LYS A 27 -1.45 7.21 8.24
CA LYS A 27 -2.77 7.83 8.18
C LYS A 27 -2.80 9.03 7.24
N GLN A 28 -1.77 9.88 7.26
CA GLN A 28 -1.68 11.01 6.34
C GLN A 28 -1.50 10.55 4.88
N ASN A 29 -0.68 9.53 4.65
CA ASN A 29 -0.49 8.95 3.32
C ASN A 29 -1.80 8.35 2.78
N LEU A 30 -2.51 7.57 3.59
CA LEU A 30 -3.81 6.98 3.25
C LEU A 30 -4.85 8.04 2.89
N ARG A 31 -4.90 9.16 3.65
CA ARG A 31 -5.81 10.27 3.35
C ARG A 31 -5.52 10.95 2.01
N ARG A 32 -4.29 10.87 1.51
CA ARG A 32 -3.87 11.43 0.21
C ARG A 32 -4.01 10.42 -0.94
N GLN A 33 -4.23 9.14 -0.64
CA GLN A 33 -4.41 8.12 -1.68
C GLN A 33 -5.80 8.25 -2.31
N VAL A 34 -5.83 8.31 -3.64
CA VAL A 34 -7.05 8.24 -4.43
C VAL A 34 -7.27 6.79 -4.85
N LYS A 35 -8.47 6.25 -4.58
CA LYS A 35 -8.87 4.90 -5.00
C LYS A 35 -9.84 5.01 -6.17
N ILE A 36 -9.56 4.29 -7.26
CA ILE A 36 -10.37 4.29 -8.47
C ILE A 36 -10.95 2.89 -8.65
N LEU A 37 -12.25 2.82 -8.94
CA LEU A 37 -12.94 1.57 -9.29
C LEU A 37 -13.29 1.60 -10.78
N LEU A 38 -12.80 0.60 -11.52
CA LEU A 38 -13.09 0.45 -12.95
C LEU A 38 -14.20 -0.59 -13.12
N LEU A 39 -15.33 -0.16 -13.70
CA LEU A 39 -16.49 -1.00 -13.97
C LEU A 39 -16.64 -1.26 -15.47
N GLY A 40 -17.20 -2.42 -15.83
CA GLY A 40 -17.46 -2.81 -17.21
C GLY A 40 -17.71 -4.30 -17.36
N SER A 41 -18.34 -4.71 -18.46
CA SER A 41 -18.61 -6.12 -18.80
C SER A 41 -17.35 -6.97 -18.88
N GLY A 42 -17.48 -8.30 -18.98
CA GLY A 42 -16.37 -9.17 -19.37
C GLY A 42 -15.67 -8.62 -20.62
N GLU A 43 -14.34 -8.76 -20.67
CA GLU A 43 -13.50 -8.41 -21.85
C GLU A 43 -13.49 -6.93 -22.28
N SER A 44 -14.14 -6.02 -21.53
CA SER A 44 -14.21 -4.60 -21.84
C SER A 44 -12.87 -3.82 -21.76
N GLY A 45 -11.73 -4.50 -21.67
CA GLY A 45 -10.41 -3.87 -21.66
C GLY A 45 -9.97 -3.25 -20.33
N LYS A 46 -10.64 -3.53 -19.20
CA LYS A 46 -10.25 -2.99 -17.87
C LYS A 46 -8.79 -3.29 -17.52
N SER A 47 -8.35 -4.54 -17.74
CA SER A 47 -6.96 -4.95 -17.51
C SER A 47 -5.99 -4.22 -18.45
N THR A 48 -6.40 -3.97 -19.69
CA THR A 48 -5.60 -3.20 -20.68
C THR A 48 -5.43 -1.76 -20.23
N PHE A 49 -6.48 -1.11 -19.74
CA PHE A 49 -6.40 0.25 -19.20
C PHE A 49 -5.41 0.34 -18.02
N ILE A 50 -5.48 -0.61 -17.09
CA ILE A 50 -4.53 -0.66 -15.97
C ILE A 50 -3.10 -0.89 -16.44
N LYS A 51 -2.87 -1.78 -17.42
CA LYS A 51 -1.54 -1.97 -18.02
C LYS A 51 -0.99 -0.67 -18.64
N GLN A 52 -1.83 0.11 -19.33
CA GLN A 52 -1.44 1.42 -19.85
C GLN A 52 -1.13 2.43 -18.75
N MET A 53 -1.83 2.39 -17.62
CA MET A 53 -1.51 3.24 -16.48
C MET A 53 -0.11 2.96 -15.90
N VAL A 54 0.32 1.69 -15.89
CA VAL A 54 1.70 1.32 -15.48
C VAL A 54 2.73 1.87 -16.48
N ILE A 55 2.43 1.81 -17.78
CA ILE A 55 3.34 2.30 -18.84
C ILE A 55 3.44 3.83 -18.83
N ILE A 56 2.33 4.56 -18.67
CA ILE A 56 2.32 6.02 -18.83
C ILE A 56 2.67 6.73 -17.52
N HIS A 57 2.17 6.23 -16.38
CA HIS A 57 2.26 6.90 -15.08
C HIS A 57 3.04 6.10 -14.02
N GLY A 58 3.40 4.86 -14.33
CA GLY A 58 4.18 4.00 -13.46
C GLY A 58 5.66 3.95 -13.86
N PRO A 59 6.34 2.81 -13.64
CA PRO A 59 7.75 2.62 -13.99
C PRO A 59 8.07 2.68 -15.49
N GLY A 60 7.06 2.69 -16.37
CA GLY A 60 7.25 2.72 -17.83
C GLY A 60 7.47 1.36 -18.48
N GLU A 61 7.94 0.38 -17.72
CA GLU A 61 8.23 -0.97 -18.18
C GLU A 61 7.72 -2.03 -17.18
N PHE A 62 7.54 -3.25 -17.69
CA PHE A 62 7.24 -4.42 -16.87
C PHE A 62 8.53 -5.11 -16.47
N THR A 63 8.57 -5.63 -15.25
CA THR A 63 9.71 -6.39 -14.75
C THR A 63 9.92 -7.68 -15.54
N ALA A 64 11.14 -8.23 -15.50
CA ALA A 64 11.46 -9.48 -16.18
C ALA A 64 10.56 -10.65 -15.74
N ASP A 65 10.16 -10.67 -14.47
CA ASP A 65 9.27 -11.69 -13.91
C ASP A 65 7.82 -11.51 -14.40
N GLU A 66 7.32 -10.28 -14.48
CA GLU A 66 6.01 -9.98 -15.06
C GLU A 66 5.96 -10.36 -16.55
N VAL A 67 6.99 -10.01 -17.32
CA VAL A 67 7.09 -10.38 -18.74
C VAL A 67 7.09 -11.91 -18.90
N ARG A 68 7.83 -12.62 -18.05
CA ARG A 68 7.86 -14.10 -18.06
C ARG A 68 6.48 -14.68 -17.75
N SER A 69 5.76 -14.11 -16.79
CA SER A 69 4.39 -14.52 -16.46
C SER A 69 3.42 -14.27 -17.63
N TYR A 70 3.49 -13.09 -18.27
CA TYR A 70 2.62 -12.76 -19.40
C TYR A 70 2.89 -13.64 -20.62
N ARG A 71 4.14 -14.07 -20.85
CA ARG A 71 4.47 -15.00 -21.94
C ARG A 71 3.69 -16.31 -21.84
N ALA A 72 3.49 -16.84 -20.63
CA ALA A 72 2.71 -18.07 -20.45
C ALA A 72 1.26 -17.90 -20.93
N GLN A 73 0.68 -16.71 -20.80
CA GLN A 73 -0.69 -16.40 -21.23
C GLN A 73 -0.83 -16.25 -22.75
N ILE A 74 0.27 -16.00 -23.48
CA ILE A 74 0.26 -15.83 -24.95
C ILE A 74 0.15 -17.18 -25.67
N TYR A 75 0.74 -18.23 -25.08
CA TYR A 75 0.76 -19.58 -25.65
C TYR A 75 -0.40 -20.46 -25.17
N GLN A 76 -1.32 -19.88 -24.40
CA GLN A 76 -2.55 -20.52 -23.94
C GLN A 76 -3.66 -20.29 -24.98
#